data_AF-A0A7U8C8L7-F1
#
_entry.id   AF-A0A7U8C8L7-F1
#
_cell.length_a   1.000
_cell.length_b   1.000
_cell.length_c   1.000
_cell.angle_alpha   90.00
_cell.angle_beta   90.00
_cell.angle_gamma   90.00
#
_symmetry.space_group_name_H-M   'P 1'
#
loop_
_entity.id
_entity.type
_entity.pdbx_description
1 polymer ?
#
loop_
_entity_poly.entity_id
_entity_poly.type
_entity_poly.pdbx_seq_one_letter_code
_entity_poly.pdbx_strand_id
1 'polypeptide(L)'
;MKYFGLLGGIALLAGCAAQDIKYLPGDHYLVDLDNGVMCRSSDCLQLSLIIPSYYEHEIAHAYGLQKGQTYNWNTQQFANLLISPPNKLYVVEKISDSEFRLPMNQATAKAFATLQYEYDLLYSNFKL
;
A
#
# COMPACT_ATOMS: atom_id res chain seq x y z
N MET A 1 -63.88 -9.31 -8.35
CA MET A 1 -63.28 -9.15 -7.01
C MET A 1 -62.49 -10.40 -6.65
N LYS A 2 -61.16 -10.28 -6.53
CA LYS A 2 -60.27 -11.18 -5.79
C LYS A 2 -58.92 -10.45 -5.69
N TYR A 3 -58.60 -9.95 -4.51
CA TYR A 3 -57.27 -9.45 -4.16
C TYR A 3 -56.38 -10.64 -3.81
N PHE A 4 -55.13 -10.65 -4.28
CA PHE A 4 -54.05 -11.35 -3.59
C PHE A 4 -52.76 -10.61 -3.89
N GLY A 5 -52.24 -9.92 -2.87
CA GLY A 5 -50.93 -9.29 -2.94
C GLY A 5 -49.83 -10.34 -2.78
N LEU A 6 -48.63 -9.97 -3.23
CA LEU A 6 -47.40 -10.40 -2.58
C LEU A 6 -46.36 -9.30 -2.73
N LEU A 7 -45.93 -8.77 -1.58
CA LEU A 7 -44.67 -8.06 -1.39
C LEU A 7 -43.50 -8.91 -1.87
N GLY A 8 -42.44 -8.27 -2.34
CA GLY A 8 -41.15 -8.93 -2.49
C GLY A 8 -40.10 -8.07 -3.16
N GLY A 9 -39.68 -6.99 -2.51
CA GLY A 9 -38.47 -6.27 -2.90
C GLY A 9 -37.22 -7.08 -2.55
N ILE A 10 -36.29 -7.17 -3.51
CA ILE A 10 -34.87 -7.51 -3.29
C ILE A 10 -34.12 -6.63 -4.30
N ALA A 11 -33.73 -5.41 -3.91
CA ALA A 11 -32.42 -5.11 -3.32
C ALA A 11 -31.28 -5.49 -4.28
N LEU A 12 -30.90 -4.49 -5.08
CA LEU A 12 -29.60 -4.23 -5.69
C LEU A 12 -28.46 -5.11 -5.15
N LEU A 13 -28.14 -6.18 -5.86
CA LEU A 13 -26.79 -6.72 -5.86
C LEU A 13 -26.01 -5.97 -6.95
N ALA A 14 -25.60 -4.74 -6.62
CA ALA A 14 -24.42 -4.17 -7.24
C ALA A 14 -23.25 -5.06 -6.80
N GLY A 15 -23.02 -6.15 -7.55
CA GLY A 15 -21.78 -6.87 -7.45
C GLY A 15 -20.68 -5.89 -7.78
N CYS A 16 -19.92 -5.47 -6.77
CA CYS A 16 -18.53 -5.11 -6.99
C CYS A 16 -17.92 -6.34 -7.65
N ALA A 17 -17.88 -6.35 -8.98
CA ALA A 17 -16.94 -7.18 -9.69
C ALA A 17 -15.59 -6.80 -9.10
N ALA A 18 -15.08 -7.67 -8.24
CA ALA A 18 -13.68 -7.67 -7.86
C ALA A 18 -12.95 -7.65 -9.20
N GLN A 19 -12.41 -6.48 -9.53
CA GLN A 19 -11.69 -6.27 -10.74
C GLN A 19 -10.50 -7.21 -10.61
N ASP A 20 -10.50 -8.30 -11.37
CA ASP A 20 -9.34 -9.16 -11.53
C ASP A 20 -8.18 -8.22 -11.82
N ILE A 21 -7.29 -8.03 -10.84
CA ILE A 21 -6.08 -7.26 -11.02
C ILE A 21 -5.24 -8.09 -11.96
N LYS A 22 -5.48 -7.91 -13.27
CA LYS A 22 -4.68 -8.50 -14.33
C LYS A 22 -3.25 -8.05 -14.09
N TYR A 23 -2.44 -8.99 -13.64
CA TYR A 23 -1.00 -8.83 -13.48
C TYR A 23 -0.43 -8.44 -14.84
N LEU A 24 -0.16 -7.14 -15.04
CA LEU A 24 0.53 -6.66 -16.22
C LEU A 24 2.02 -6.93 -16.00
N PRO A 25 2.73 -7.60 -16.93
CA PRO A 25 4.18 -7.73 -16.84
C PRO A 25 4.79 -6.34 -17.13
N GLY A 26 5.08 -5.59 -16.07
CA GLY A 26 5.63 -4.23 -16.14
C GLY A 26 5.64 -3.58 -14.76
N ASP A 27 6.77 -3.01 -14.36
CA ASP A 27 7.07 -2.31 -13.10
C ASP A 27 6.53 -2.95 -11.81
N HIS A 28 7.44 -3.50 -10.99
CA HIS A 28 7.14 -3.97 -9.64
C HIS A 28 7.99 -3.21 -8.62
N TYR A 29 7.56 -3.27 -7.36
CA TYR A 29 8.41 -2.87 -6.24
C TYR A 29 9.05 -4.13 -5.63
N LEU A 30 10.29 -3.99 -5.18
CA LEU A 30 10.97 -4.99 -4.38
C LEU A 30 11.08 -4.47 -2.95
N VAL A 31 10.78 -5.30 -1.97
CA VAL A 31 11.08 -5.05 -0.56
C VAL A 31 12.11 -6.08 -0.12
N ASP A 32 13.25 -5.60 0.36
CA ASP A 32 14.34 -6.40 0.91
C ASP A 32 14.46 -6.10 2.40
N LEU A 33 14.08 -7.07 3.23
CA LEU A 33 14.04 -6.93 4.68
C LEU A 33 15.42 -6.97 5.32
N ASP A 34 16.39 -7.65 4.71
CA ASP A 34 17.76 -7.76 5.25
C ASP A 34 18.51 -6.44 5.08
N ASN A 35 18.33 -5.81 3.92
CA ASN A 35 18.92 -4.51 3.62
C ASN A 35 18.03 -3.34 4.08
N GLY A 36 16.79 -3.61 4.48
CA GLY A 36 15.85 -2.61 4.97
C GLY A 36 15.44 -1.60 3.90
N VAL A 37 15.28 -2.02 2.64
CA VAL A 37 14.99 -1.14 1.51
C VAL A 37 13.71 -1.50 0.75
N MET A 38 13.11 -0.50 0.13
CA MET A 38 12.12 -0.64 -0.92
C MET A 38 12.69 -0.09 -2.23
N CYS A 39 12.67 -0.88 -3.29
CA CYS A 39 13.23 -0.52 -4.58
C CYS A 39 12.16 -0.47 -5.67
N ARG A 40 12.36 0.43 -6.64
CA ARG A 40 11.66 0.47 -7.92
C ARG A 40 12.71 0.60 -9.02
N SER A 41 12.82 -0.39 -9.91
CA SER A 41 13.88 -0.44 -10.92
C SER A 41 15.27 -0.33 -10.29
N SER A 42 16.03 0.75 -10.55
CA SER A 42 17.35 0.99 -9.94
C SER A 42 17.31 1.83 -8.67
N ASP A 43 16.17 2.42 -8.33
CA ASP A 43 16.06 3.37 -7.23
C ASP A 43 15.63 2.65 -5.96
N CYS A 44 16.49 2.65 -4.94
CA CYS A 44 16.25 2.00 -3.66
C CYS A 44 16.24 3.02 -2.52
N LEU A 45 15.21 2.94 -1.68
CA LEU A 45 14.99 3.85 -0.57
C LEU A 45 14.96 3.06 0.73
N GLN A 46 15.61 3.61 1.75
CA GLN A 46 15.65 3.03 3.10
C GLN A 46 14.25 3.07 3.72
N LEU A 47 13.75 1.93 4.20
CA LEU A 47 12.48 1.85 4.91
C LEU A 47 12.52 2.67 6.21
N SER A 48 13.70 2.92 6.77
CA SER A 48 13.89 3.79 7.93
C SER A 48 13.56 5.25 7.67
N LEU A 49 13.43 5.69 6.42
CA LEU A 49 12.98 7.06 6.08
C LEU A 49 11.56 7.35 6.55
N ILE A 50 10.78 6.32 6.91
CA ILE A 50 9.50 6.51 7.60
C ILE A 50 9.66 7.15 8.99
N ILE A 51 10.89 7.24 9.52
CA ILE A 51 11.21 7.86 10.82
C ILE A 51 12.21 9.01 10.61
N PRO A 52 11.89 10.25 11.02
CA PRO A 52 10.55 10.77 11.31
C PRO A 52 9.84 11.11 10.00
N SER A 53 8.67 10.53 9.75
CA SER A 53 7.79 11.02 8.70
C SER A 53 6.68 11.89 9.30
N TYR A 54 6.20 12.85 8.52
CA TYR A 54 4.92 13.54 8.81
C TYR A 54 3.81 13.08 7.86
N TYR A 55 4.13 12.15 6.97
CA TYR A 55 3.28 11.71 5.85
C TYR A 55 2.74 10.30 6.03
N GLU A 56 2.86 9.70 7.24
CA GLU A 56 2.28 8.39 7.53
C GLU A 56 0.76 8.39 7.34
N HIS A 57 0.11 9.55 7.53
CA HIS A 57 -1.32 9.71 7.29
C HIS A 57 -1.72 9.49 5.82
N GLU A 58 -0.86 9.83 4.85
CA GLU A 58 -1.14 9.58 3.44
C GLU A 58 -1.01 8.10 3.09
N ILE A 59 0.01 7.44 3.66
CA ILE A 59 0.18 5.99 3.55
C ILE A 59 -1.03 5.31 4.18
N ALA A 60 -1.40 5.70 5.41
CA ALA A 60 -2.54 5.13 6.12
C ALA A 60 -3.83 5.22 5.29
N HIS A 61 -4.05 6.37 4.64
CA HIS A 61 -5.19 6.54 3.75
C HIS A 61 -5.16 5.58 2.56
N ALA A 62 -4.00 5.44 1.90
CA ALA A 62 -3.84 4.54 0.76
C ALA A 62 -3.97 3.05 1.13
N TYR A 63 -3.63 2.68 2.37
CA TYR A 63 -3.81 1.35 2.92
C TYR A 63 -5.21 1.11 3.53
N GLY A 64 -6.13 2.09 3.42
CA GLY A 64 -7.49 1.97 3.93
C GLY A 64 -7.56 1.86 5.46
N LEU A 65 -6.57 2.42 6.17
CA LEU A 65 -6.56 2.45 7.63
C LEU A 65 -7.52 3.51 8.17
N GLN A 66 -7.85 3.40 9.46
CA GLN A 66 -8.86 4.25 10.09
C GLN A 66 -8.45 5.72 10.08
N LYS A 67 -9.35 6.58 9.57
CA LYS A 67 -9.17 8.03 9.62
C LYS A 67 -9.19 8.51 11.07
N GLY A 68 -8.37 9.51 11.38
CA GLY A 68 -8.31 10.13 12.72
C GLY A 68 -7.42 9.42 13.73
N GLN A 69 -6.73 8.35 13.34
CA GLN A 69 -5.65 7.76 14.12
C GLN A 69 -4.31 8.42 13.75
N THR A 70 -3.45 8.62 14.74
CA THR A 70 -2.04 8.97 14.52
C THR A 70 -1.26 7.69 14.27
N TYR A 71 -0.63 7.60 13.11
CA TYR A 71 0.28 6.51 12.76
C TYR A 71 1.71 6.98 12.98
N ASN A 72 2.48 6.22 13.74
CA ASN A 72 3.90 6.44 13.98
C ASN A 72 4.59 5.09 13.88
N TRP A 73 4.89 4.68 12.65
CA TRP A 73 5.46 3.37 12.38
C TRP A 73 6.97 3.42 12.55
N ASN A 74 7.51 2.44 13.25
CA ASN A 74 8.91 2.11 13.08
C ASN A 74 9.14 1.32 11.77
N THR A 75 10.40 1.15 11.39
CA THR A 75 10.81 0.45 10.16
C THR A 75 10.18 -0.94 10.05
N GLN A 76 10.16 -1.73 11.13
CA GLN A 76 9.59 -3.08 11.11
C GLN A 76 8.07 -3.06 10.91
N GLN A 77 7.37 -2.15 11.57
CA GLN A 77 5.92 -2.00 11.42
C GLN A 77 5.56 -1.57 9.99
N PHE A 78 6.36 -0.67 9.41
CA PHE A 78 6.18 -0.24 8.03
C PHE A 78 6.49 -1.38 7.05
N ALA A 79 7.59 -2.11 7.22
CA ALA A 79 7.91 -3.29 6.42
C ALA A 79 6.76 -4.32 6.46
N ASN A 80 6.24 -4.62 7.66
CA ASN A 80 5.11 -5.52 7.83
C ASN A 80 3.84 -5.02 7.13
N LEU A 81 3.57 -3.72 7.14
CA LEU A 81 2.45 -3.12 6.40
C LEU A 81 2.59 -3.36 4.88
N LEU A 82 3.81 -3.27 4.35
CA LEU A 82 4.11 -3.51 2.94
C LEU A 82 3.93 -5.00 2.55
N ILE A 83 4.48 -5.92 3.34
CA ILE A 83 4.46 -7.35 2.97
C ILE A 83 3.19 -8.09 3.40
N SER A 84 2.39 -7.49 4.29
CA SER A 84 1.15 -8.05 4.83
C SER A 84 0.08 -6.97 4.94
N PRO A 85 -0.39 -6.42 3.81
CA PRO A 85 -1.33 -5.30 3.82
C PRO A 85 -2.68 -5.71 4.43
N PRO A 86 -3.33 -4.82 5.21
CA PRO A 86 -4.68 -5.03 5.72
C PRO A 86 -5.69 -5.23 4.59
N ASN A 87 -6.82 -5.85 4.92
CA ASN A 87 -7.94 -6.08 4.00
C ASN A 87 -7.57 -6.82 2.69
N LYS A 88 -6.42 -7.50 2.65
CA LYS A 88 -5.89 -8.15 1.45
C LYS A 88 -5.84 -7.20 0.24
N LEU A 89 -5.43 -5.95 0.48
CA LEU A 89 -5.38 -4.90 -0.53
C LEU A 89 -4.61 -5.32 -1.79
N TYR A 90 -3.61 -6.17 -1.61
CA TYR A 90 -2.91 -6.86 -2.68
C TYR A 90 -2.28 -8.16 -2.17
N VAL A 91 -1.83 -8.99 -3.11
CA VAL A 91 -1.04 -10.20 -2.84
C VAL A 91 0.41 -9.91 -3.15
N VAL A 92 1.28 -10.34 -2.24
CA VAL A 92 2.73 -10.22 -2.34
C VAL A 92 3.31 -11.52 -2.87
N GLU A 93 4.23 -11.44 -3.82
CA GLU A 93 4.99 -12.59 -4.29
C GLU A 93 6.28 -12.71 -3.45
N LYS A 94 6.41 -13.79 -2.70
CA LYS A 94 7.61 -14.08 -1.92
C LYS A 94 8.69 -14.63 -2.85
N ILE A 95 9.83 -13.94 -2.96
CA ILE A 95 10.98 -14.39 -3.75
C ILE A 95 11.91 -15.23 -2.86
N SER A 96 12.19 -14.74 -1.65
CA SER A 96 13.01 -15.40 -0.62
C SER A 96 12.45 -15.12 0.78
N ASP A 97 13.14 -15.53 1.85
CA ASP A 97 12.70 -15.23 3.22
C ASP A 97 12.76 -13.74 3.57
N SER A 98 13.61 -12.97 2.89
CA SER A 98 13.80 -11.53 3.09
C SER A 98 13.38 -10.68 1.88
N GLU A 99 13.15 -11.27 0.70
CA GLU A 99 12.77 -10.52 -0.50
C GLU A 99 11.34 -10.78 -0.95
N PHE A 100 10.62 -9.69 -1.18
CA PHE A 100 9.22 -9.69 -1.54
C PHE A 100 8.97 -8.77 -2.73
N ARG A 101 8.23 -9.28 -3.72
CA ARG A 101 7.76 -8.51 -4.86
C ARG A 101 6.34 -8.02 -4.62
N LEU A 102 6.18 -6.71 -4.70
CA LEU A 102 4.93 -6.00 -4.49
C LEU A 102 4.39 -5.51 -5.85
N PRO A 103 3.08 -5.61 -6.10
CA PRO A 103 2.48 -5.13 -7.33
C PRO A 103 2.50 -3.60 -7.36
N MET A 104 2.59 -3.01 -8.55
CA MET A 104 2.43 -1.56 -8.72
C MET A 104 0.96 -1.18 -8.64
N ASN A 105 0.54 -0.69 -7.48
CA ASN A 105 -0.81 -0.17 -7.22
C ASN A 105 -0.73 1.16 -6.46
N GLN A 106 -1.88 1.76 -6.15
CA GLN A 106 -1.92 3.06 -5.47
C GLN A 106 -1.23 3.04 -4.09
N ALA A 107 -1.36 1.96 -3.32
CA ALA A 107 -0.82 1.86 -1.98
C ALA A 107 0.70 1.68 -1.98
N THR A 108 1.22 0.81 -2.84
CA THR A 108 2.67 0.58 -2.98
C THR A 108 3.36 1.79 -3.61
N ALA A 109 2.72 2.43 -4.60
CA ALA A 109 3.22 3.68 -5.17
C ALA A 109 3.22 4.83 -4.17
N LYS A 110 2.18 4.96 -3.33
CA LYS A 110 2.16 5.98 -2.28
C LYS A 110 3.25 5.74 -1.25
N ALA A 111 3.43 4.50 -0.78
CA ALA A 111 4.50 4.16 0.14
C ALA A 111 5.89 4.55 -0.40
N PHE A 112 6.20 4.16 -1.64
CA PHE A 112 7.47 4.51 -2.26
C PHE A 112 7.64 6.03 -2.45
N ALA A 113 6.60 6.71 -2.93
CA ALA A 113 6.62 8.16 -3.12
C ALA A 113 6.81 8.92 -1.80
N THR A 114 6.25 8.43 -0.69
CA THR A 114 6.49 9.01 0.63
C THR A 114 7.95 8.83 1.05
N LEU A 115 8.53 7.63 0.90
CA LEU A 115 9.97 7.45 1.18
C LEU A 115 10.84 8.36 0.31
N GLN A 116 10.48 8.54 -0.97
CA GLN A 116 11.21 9.41 -1.88
C GLN A 116 11.13 10.87 -1.42
N TYR A 117 9.94 11.31 -1.00
CA TYR A 117 9.75 12.66 -0.48
C TYR A 117 10.57 12.91 0.79
N GLU A 118 10.58 11.96 1.73
CA GLU A 118 11.41 12.06 2.95
C GLU A 118 12.90 12.07 2.62
N TYR A 119 13.33 11.23 1.67
CA TYR A 119 14.70 11.26 1.16
C TYR A 119 15.07 12.64 0.59
N ASP A 120 14.20 13.20 -0.25
CA ASP A 120 14.45 14.50 -0.87
C ASP A 120 14.48 15.64 0.15
N LEU A 121 13.63 15.58 1.18
CA LEU A 121 13.67 16.54 2.28
C LEU A 121 15.00 16.51 3.03
N LEU A 122 15.55 15.31 3.28
CA LEU A 122 16.78 15.12 4.05
C LEU A 122 18.05 15.39 3.23
N TYR A 123 18.06 15.00 1.95
CA TYR A 123 19.28 14.90 1.14
C TYR A 123 19.28 15.77 -0.12
N SER A 124 18.12 16.10 -0.69
CA SER A 124 18.03 16.92 -1.91
C SER A 124 17.94 18.43 -1.61
N ASN A 125 17.63 18.82 -0.37
CA ASN A 125 17.51 20.22 0.06
C ASN A 125 18.82 20.91 0.50
N PHE A 126 20.01 20.31 0.31
CA PHE A 126 21.28 21.03 0.48
C PHE A 126 21.77 21.65 -0.84
N LYS A 127 21.10 22.72 -1.24
CA LYS A 127 21.72 23.85 -1.94
C LYS A 127 21.36 25.12 -1.19
N LEU A 128 22.06 25.37 -0.08
CA LEU A 128 22.22 26.72 0.47
C LEU A 128 23.42 27.38 -0.23
#